data_AF-A0A8C3XPI2-F1
#
_entry.id   AF-A0A8C3XPI2-F1
#
_cell.length_a   1.000
_cell.length_b   1.000
_cell.length_c   1.000
_cell.angle_alpha   90.00
_cell.angle_beta   90.00
_cell.angle_gamma   90.00
#
_symmetry.space_group_name_H-M   'P 1'
#
loop_
_entity.id
_entity.type
_entity.pdbx_description
1 polymer ?
#
loop_
_entity_poly.entity_id
_entity_poly.type
_entity_poly.pdbx_seq_one_letter_code
_entity_poly.pdbx_strand_id
1 'polypeptide(L)'
;MHLLLDICTFSSPSKLLRFGFSAMFGFGARTLALAEKHRWMPSNQRRDFAVIKTLASLKPEECELSFLPLKNSLQGSQENVTKVQWHTIQGHFLNVSIMAIPCLCSMAPRGLAPNTRLNNGSMALIVVRNTSRAEFIKHLKRYASVKNQVQLIFFL
;
A
#
# COMPACT_ATOMS: atom_id res chain seq x y z
N MET A 1 -0.43 13.01 -26.78
CA MET A 1 0.48 12.91 -25.62
C MET A 1 0.21 11.58 -24.94
N HIS A 2 1.13 10.62 -25.01
CA HIS A 2 0.99 9.31 -24.33
C HIS A 2 1.81 9.34 -23.03
N LEU A 3 1.16 9.04 -21.91
CA LEU A 3 1.82 8.88 -20.61
C LEU A 3 1.97 7.38 -20.34
N LEU A 4 3.19 6.91 -20.13
CA LEU A 4 3.45 5.52 -19.75
C LEU A 4 3.13 5.33 -18.26
N LEU A 5 2.58 4.16 -17.91
CA LEU A 5 2.24 3.77 -16.55
C LEU A 5 2.71 2.33 -16.26
N ASP A 6 3.27 2.12 -15.08
CA ASP A 6 3.65 0.82 -14.56
C ASP A 6 2.40 0.05 -14.10
N ILE A 7 2.38 -1.25 -14.36
CA ILE A 7 1.34 -2.18 -13.92
C ILE A 7 1.96 -3.28 -13.07
N CYS A 8 1.29 -3.61 -11.98
CA CYS A 8 1.54 -4.79 -11.18
C CYS A 8 1.00 -6.03 -11.87
N THR A 9 1.79 -7.10 -11.84
CA THR A 9 1.31 -8.45 -12.11
C THR A 9 1.12 -9.18 -10.79
N PHE A 10 -0.06 -9.72 -10.58
CA PHE A 10 -0.40 -10.52 -9.40
C PHE A 10 -0.57 -11.98 -9.82
N SER A 11 0.23 -12.84 -9.20
CA SER A 11 0.19 -14.28 -9.41
C SER A 11 -0.10 -14.99 -8.10
N SER A 12 -0.88 -16.07 -8.17
CA SER A 12 -1.03 -17.01 -7.07
C SER A 12 -1.12 -18.42 -7.64
N PRO A 13 -0.61 -19.46 -6.95
CA PRO A 13 -0.45 -20.80 -7.53
C PRO A 13 -1.71 -21.40 -8.18
N SER A 14 -2.90 -21.02 -7.71
CA SER A 14 -4.19 -21.59 -8.12
C SER A 14 -5.10 -20.61 -8.88
N LYS A 15 -4.61 -19.44 -9.29
CA LYS A 15 -5.42 -18.45 -10.02
C LYS A 15 -4.69 -17.95 -11.26
N LEU A 16 -5.49 -17.53 -12.24
CA LEU A 16 -5.00 -16.81 -13.41
C LEU A 16 -4.23 -15.56 -13.00
N LEU A 17 -3.24 -15.22 -13.81
CA LEU A 17 -2.48 -13.98 -13.73
C LEU A 17 -3.43 -12.77 -13.77
N ARG A 18 -3.25 -11.82 -12.86
CA ARG A 18 -4.04 -10.58 -12.82
C ARG A 18 -3.14 -9.38 -12.97
N PHE A 19 -3.69 -8.31 -13.50
CA PHE A 19 -3.01 -7.04 -13.68
C PHE A 19 -3.74 -5.95 -12.90
N GLY A 20 -2.99 -4.99 -12.35
CA GLY A 20 -3.58 -3.84 -11.67
C GLY A 20 -2.51 -2.85 -11.22
N PHE A 21 -2.91 -1.80 -10.52
CA PHE A 21 -2.00 -0.73 -10.09
C PHE A 21 -1.68 -0.78 -8.60
N SER A 22 -2.44 -1.57 -7.84
CA SER A 22 -2.25 -1.70 -6.41
C SER A 22 -2.78 -3.01 -5.87
N ALA A 23 -2.17 -3.46 -4.78
CA ALA A 23 -2.67 -4.55 -3.95
C ALA A 23 -2.59 -4.17 -2.48
N MET A 24 -3.51 -4.74 -1.70
CA MET A 24 -3.57 -4.54 -0.27
C MET A 24 -3.80 -5.87 0.44
N PHE A 25 -3.31 -5.95 1.66
CA PHE A 25 -3.55 -7.03 2.61
C PHE A 25 -3.83 -6.43 4.00
N GLY A 26 -4.65 -7.10 4.80
CA GLY A 26 -5.11 -6.60 6.10
C GLY A 26 -6.20 -5.51 5.99
N PHE A 27 -6.10 -4.47 6.81
CA PHE A 27 -7.14 -3.46 7.02
C PHE A 27 -7.67 -2.83 5.71
N GLY A 28 -6.78 -2.38 4.81
CA GLY A 28 -7.17 -1.72 3.57
C GLY A 28 -7.95 -2.65 2.64
N ALA A 29 -7.48 -3.90 2.48
CA ALA A 29 -8.16 -4.92 1.67
C ALA A 29 -9.54 -5.27 2.22
N ARG A 30 -9.63 -5.49 3.54
CA ARG A 30 -10.89 -5.80 4.24
C ARG A 30 -11.89 -4.64 4.12
N THR A 31 -11.41 -3.40 4.27
CA THR A 31 -12.23 -2.19 4.13
C THR A 31 -12.79 -2.09 2.71
N LEU A 32 -11.96 -2.27 1.68
CA LEU A 32 -12.42 -2.22 0.29
C LEU A 32 -13.39 -3.35 -0.04
N ALA A 33 -13.08 -4.58 0.37
CA ALA A 33 -13.96 -5.72 0.14
C ALA A 33 -15.33 -5.51 0.83
N LEU A 34 -15.34 -4.91 2.02
CA LEU A 34 -16.57 -4.59 2.73
C LEU A 34 -17.37 -3.48 2.01
N ALA A 35 -16.71 -2.40 1.58
CA ALA A 35 -17.34 -1.33 0.80
C ALA A 35 -17.89 -1.85 -0.53
N GLU A 36 -17.19 -2.80 -1.16
CA GLU A 36 -17.61 -3.44 -2.40
C GLU A 36 -18.88 -4.28 -2.20
N LYS A 37 -18.99 -5.02 -1.09
CA LYS A 37 -20.21 -5.77 -0.75
C LYS A 37 -21.41 -4.89 -0.41
N HIS A 38 -21.22 -3.59 -0.14
CA HIS A 38 -22.27 -2.66 0.28
C HIS A 38 -22.52 -1.56 -0.77
N ARG A 39 -22.43 -1.87 -2.07
CA ARG A 39 -22.67 -0.90 -3.17
C ARG A 39 -24.06 -0.24 -3.14
N TRP A 40 -25.03 -0.81 -2.44
CA TRP A 40 -26.37 -0.22 -2.25
C TRP A 40 -26.33 1.10 -1.48
N MET A 41 -25.27 1.36 -0.70
CA MET A 41 -25.11 2.57 0.09
C MET A 41 -24.40 3.67 -0.74
N PRO A 42 -24.78 4.97 -0.59
CA PRO A 42 -24.12 6.08 -1.26
C PRO A 42 -22.61 6.12 -1.00
N SER A 43 -21.82 6.56 -1.98
CA SER A 43 -20.36 6.38 -1.94
C SER A 43 -19.66 6.95 -0.70
N ASN A 44 -20.10 8.10 -0.16
CA ASN A 44 -19.51 8.68 1.05
C ASN A 44 -19.83 7.81 2.27
N GLN A 45 -21.12 7.55 2.51
CA GLN A 45 -21.59 6.74 3.63
C GLN A 45 -20.99 5.32 3.61
N ARG A 46 -20.90 4.72 2.42
CA ARG A 46 -20.34 3.38 2.20
C ARG A 46 -18.88 3.28 2.64
N ARG A 47 -18.10 4.31 2.35
CA ARG A 47 -16.69 4.39 2.78
C ARG A 47 -16.58 4.51 4.29
N ASP A 48 -17.33 5.44 4.88
CA ASP A 48 -17.31 5.68 6.33
C ASP A 48 -17.74 4.42 7.09
N PHE A 49 -18.85 3.80 6.66
CA PHE A 49 -19.32 2.52 7.19
C PHE A 49 -18.24 1.44 7.12
N ALA A 50 -17.60 1.26 5.96
CA ALA A 50 -16.59 0.24 5.78
C ALA A 50 -15.36 0.47 6.65
N VAL A 51 -14.89 1.72 6.77
CA VAL A 51 -13.76 2.09 7.62
C VAL A 51 -14.08 1.85 9.08
N ILE A 52 -15.24 2.33 9.56
CA ILE A 52 -15.66 2.19 10.96
C ILE A 52 -15.81 0.72 11.34
N LYS A 53 -16.50 -0.08 10.51
CA LYS A 53 -16.74 -1.50 10.78
C LYS A 53 -15.44 -2.31 10.74
N THR A 54 -14.51 -1.97 9.85
CA THR A 54 -13.19 -2.63 9.81
C THR A 54 -12.33 -2.21 11.00
N LEU A 55 -12.40 -0.95 11.45
CA LEU A 55 -11.70 -0.48 12.66
C LEU A 55 -12.24 -1.11 13.95
N ALA A 56 -13.56 -1.37 14.02
CA ALA A 56 -14.17 -2.06 15.14
C ALA A 56 -13.63 -3.50 15.31
N SER A 57 -13.22 -4.13 14.22
CA SER A 57 -12.63 -5.47 14.18
C SER A 57 -11.16 -5.44 13.71
N LEU A 58 -10.43 -4.40 14.14
CA LEU A 58 -9.02 -4.23 13.83
C LEU A 58 -8.23 -5.37 14.48
N LYS A 59 -7.53 -6.14 13.66
CA LYS A 59 -6.66 -7.22 14.10
C LYS A 59 -5.46 -7.29 13.16
N PRO A 60 -4.26 -7.57 13.67
CA PRO A 60 -3.13 -7.86 12.81
C PRO A 60 -3.26 -9.25 12.23
N GLU A 61 -2.65 -9.45 11.07
CA GLU A 61 -2.54 -10.75 10.40
C GLU A 61 -1.06 -11.08 10.28
N GLU A 62 -0.72 -12.35 10.53
CA GLU A 62 0.64 -12.83 10.34
C GLU A 62 0.94 -12.98 8.86
N CYS A 63 2.08 -12.45 8.42
CA CYS A 63 2.49 -12.48 7.03
C CYS A 63 4.02 -12.44 6.93
N GLU A 64 4.55 -13.04 5.87
CA GLU A 64 5.92 -12.87 5.41
C GLU A 64 5.91 -12.06 4.12
N LEU A 65 6.78 -11.05 4.04
CA LEU A 65 6.93 -10.18 2.88
C LEU A 65 8.37 -10.25 2.39
N SER A 66 8.55 -10.68 1.15
CA SER A 66 9.82 -10.61 0.43
C SER A 66 9.75 -9.57 -0.68
N PHE A 67 10.75 -8.70 -0.76
CA PHE A 67 10.79 -7.62 -1.75
C PHE A 67 12.23 -7.29 -2.16
N LEU A 68 12.37 -6.58 -3.28
CA LEU A 68 13.64 -6.05 -3.78
C LEU A 68 13.67 -4.54 -3.61
N PRO A 69 14.60 -4.02 -2.79
CA PRO A 69 14.69 -2.59 -2.55
C PRO A 69 15.26 -1.86 -3.78
N LEU A 70 14.77 -0.65 -4.02
CA LEU A 70 15.33 0.21 -5.06
C LEU A 70 16.69 0.74 -4.56
N LYS A 71 17.79 0.33 -5.20
CA LYS A 71 19.10 0.92 -4.93
C LYS A 71 19.13 2.34 -5.47
N ASN A 72 19.30 3.33 -4.60
CA ASN A 72 19.53 4.71 -5.03
C ASN A 72 20.85 4.77 -5.80
N SER A 73 20.80 5.00 -7.10
CA SER A 73 21.96 5.11 -8.00
C SER A 73 22.76 6.42 -7.79
N LEU A 74 23.07 6.78 -6.54
CA LEU A 74 23.90 7.95 -6.20
C LEU A 74 25.36 7.59 -5.87
N GLN A 75 25.82 6.39 -6.19
CA GLN A 75 27.26 6.09 -6.21
C GLN A 75 27.63 5.56 -7.59
N GLY A 76 28.53 6.31 -8.23
CA GLY A 76 28.90 6.16 -9.62
C GLY A 76 29.50 4.79 -9.97
N SER A 77 29.38 4.48 -11.26
CA SER A 77 30.31 3.66 -12.05
C SER A 77 31.08 2.59 -11.27
N GLN A 78 30.48 1.42 -11.08
CA GLN A 78 31.15 0.16 -11.33
C GLN A 78 30.13 -0.89 -11.78
N GLU A 79 30.36 -1.43 -12.97
CA GLU A 79 29.75 -2.66 -13.49
C GLU A 79 30.18 -3.85 -12.62
N ASN A 80 29.61 -3.96 -11.42
CA ASN A 80 29.60 -5.21 -10.70
C ASN A 80 28.20 -5.79 -10.88
N VAL A 81 28.11 -6.96 -11.48
CA VAL A 81 26.87 -7.76 -11.61
C VAL A 81 26.19 -7.79 -10.24
N THR A 82 25.21 -6.92 -10.05
CA THR A 82 24.62 -6.72 -8.73
C THR A 82 23.78 -7.96 -8.43
N LYS A 83 24.25 -8.79 -7.48
CA LYS A 83 23.43 -9.87 -6.94
C LYS A 83 22.10 -9.26 -6.48
N VAL A 84 21.01 -9.74 -7.09
CA VAL A 84 19.63 -9.39 -6.71
C VAL A 84 19.40 -9.96 -5.32
N GLN A 85 19.45 -9.10 -4.30
CA GLN A 85 19.31 -9.49 -2.90
C GLN A 85 17.89 -9.22 -2.41
N TRP A 86 17.11 -10.28 -2.29
CA TRP A 86 15.79 -10.25 -1.66
C TRP A 86 15.91 -9.94 -0.17
N HIS A 87 15.04 -9.06 0.30
CA HIS A 87 14.87 -8.75 1.71
C HIS A 87 13.55 -9.36 2.17
N THR A 88 13.57 -10.02 3.32
CA THR A 88 12.39 -10.66 3.89
C THR A 88 12.10 -10.08 5.27
N ILE A 89 10.84 -9.70 5.50
CA ILE A 89 10.34 -9.33 6.81
C ILE A 89 9.15 -10.23 7.16
N GLN A 90 9.13 -10.73 8.38
CA GLN A 90 8.01 -11.50 8.93
C GLN A 90 7.42 -10.77 10.14
N GLY A 91 6.13 -11.01 10.38
CA GLY A 91 5.49 -10.64 11.63
C GLY A 91 4.01 -10.37 11.48
N HIS A 92 3.47 -9.64 12.47
CA HIS A 92 2.08 -9.28 12.56
C HIS A 92 1.86 -7.88 11.98
N PHE A 93 1.01 -7.76 10.96
CA PHE A 93 0.75 -6.52 10.24
C PHE A 93 -0.73 -6.18 10.27
N LEU A 94 -1.05 -4.91 10.56
CA LEU A 94 -2.40 -4.38 10.45
C LEU A 94 -2.78 -4.07 8.99
N ASN A 95 -1.80 -3.63 8.20
CA ASN A 95 -2.02 -3.29 6.79
C ASN A 95 -0.71 -3.44 6.01
N VAL A 96 -0.81 -4.00 4.81
CA VAL A 96 0.25 -4.00 3.80
C VAL A 96 -0.34 -3.47 2.52
N SER A 97 0.38 -2.60 1.82
CA SER A 97 -0.08 -2.02 0.56
C SER A 97 1.07 -1.88 -0.42
N ILE A 98 0.83 -2.30 -1.65
CA ILE A 98 1.75 -2.21 -2.79
C ILE A 98 1.10 -1.29 -3.80
N MET A 99 1.78 -0.21 -4.18
CA MET A 99 1.21 0.86 -5.02
C MET A 99 2.16 1.22 -6.16
N ALA A 100 1.75 0.94 -7.41
CA ALA A 100 2.42 1.38 -8.64
C ALA A 100 1.98 2.79 -9.08
N ILE A 101 0.88 3.30 -8.51
CA ILE A 101 0.42 4.67 -8.69
C ILE A 101 0.17 5.32 -7.32
N PRO A 102 0.13 6.66 -7.23
CA PRO A 102 -0.09 7.35 -5.96
C PRO A 102 -1.40 7.02 -5.22
N CYS A 103 -2.42 6.48 -5.92
CA CYS A 103 -3.71 6.08 -5.35
C CYS A 103 -4.45 7.23 -4.64
N LEU A 104 -4.69 8.34 -5.36
CA LEU A 104 -5.46 9.47 -4.86
C LEU A 104 -6.94 9.09 -4.71
N CYS A 105 -7.54 9.48 -3.59
CA CYS A 105 -8.98 9.38 -3.38
C CYS A 105 -9.46 10.42 -2.37
N SER A 106 -10.77 10.54 -2.17
CA SER A 106 -11.35 11.49 -1.20
C SER A 106 -10.86 11.28 0.25
N MET A 107 -10.35 10.09 0.59
CA MET A 107 -9.80 9.77 1.90
C MET A 107 -8.28 10.05 2.01
N ALA A 108 -7.62 10.21 0.87
CA ALA A 108 -6.19 10.44 0.76
C ALA A 108 -5.95 11.44 -0.40
N PRO A 109 -6.22 12.75 -0.19
CA PRO A 109 -6.12 13.78 -1.24
C PRO A 109 -4.72 13.90 -1.85
N ARG A 110 -3.68 13.51 -1.10
CA ARG A 110 -2.30 13.42 -1.59
C ARG A 110 -1.92 12.04 -2.13
N GLY A 111 -2.83 11.08 -2.08
CA GLY A 111 -2.55 9.68 -2.38
C GLY A 111 -2.04 8.89 -1.17
N LEU A 112 -2.21 7.57 -1.24
CA LEU A 112 -1.64 6.63 -0.27
C LEU A 112 -0.13 6.47 -0.45
N ALA A 113 0.37 6.68 -1.68
CA ALA A 113 1.78 6.60 -2.03
C ALA A 113 2.22 7.83 -2.87
N PRO A 114 2.23 9.04 -2.27
CA PRO A 114 2.43 10.31 -2.99
C PRO A 114 3.74 10.39 -3.79
N ASN A 115 4.78 9.65 -3.39
CA ASN A 115 6.11 9.72 -3.98
C ASN A 115 6.34 8.62 -5.04
N THR A 116 5.33 7.79 -5.33
CA THR A 116 5.41 6.78 -6.38
C THR A 116 5.52 7.43 -7.74
N ARG A 117 6.56 7.07 -8.50
CA ARG A 117 6.70 7.45 -9.91
C ARG A 117 5.90 6.48 -10.75
N LEU A 118 5.31 7.00 -11.81
CA LEU A 118 4.33 6.24 -12.59
C LEU A 118 4.96 5.27 -13.59
N ASN A 119 6.24 5.41 -13.95
CA ASN A 119 6.83 4.74 -15.11
C ASN A 119 8.32 4.39 -14.94
N ASN A 120 8.75 4.05 -13.73
CA ASN A 120 10.15 3.76 -13.44
C ASN A 120 10.40 2.29 -13.04
N GLY A 121 9.40 1.42 -13.21
CA GLY A 121 9.47 0.01 -12.85
C GLY A 121 9.54 -0.23 -11.34
N SER A 122 9.18 0.75 -10.52
CA SER A 122 9.21 0.64 -9.05
C SER A 122 7.81 0.78 -8.44
N MET A 123 7.63 0.24 -7.24
CA MET A 123 6.37 0.31 -6.52
C MET A 123 6.63 0.70 -5.06
N ALA A 124 5.72 1.43 -4.46
CA ALA A 124 5.77 1.70 -3.04
C ALA A 124 5.25 0.50 -2.25
N LEU A 125 6.05 0.00 -1.32
CA LEU A 125 5.63 -0.96 -0.29
C LEU A 125 5.40 -0.19 1.02
N ILE A 126 4.15 -0.16 1.48
CA ILE A 126 3.73 0.50 2.72
C ILE A 126 3.27 -0.56 3.70
N VAL A 127 3.90 -0.61 4.86
CA VAL A 127 3.67 -1.65 5.86
C VAL A 127 3.34 -1.01 7.21
N VAL A 128 2.23 -1.43 7.80
CA VAL A 128 1.82 -1.03 9.15
C VAL A 128 1.88 -2.27 10.04
N ARG A 129 2.91 -2.36 10.87
CA ARG A 129 3.07 -3.41 11.87
C ARG A 129 1.99 -3.31 12.96
N ASN A 130 1.86 -4.38 13.75
CA ASN A 130 0.99 -4.38 14.92
C ASN A 130 1.28 -3.16 15.82
N THR A 131 0.23 -2.40 16.12
CA THR A 131 0.29 -1.20 16.95
C THR A 131 -1.07 -0.97 17.62
N SER A 132 -1.14 -0.01 18.56
CA SER A 132 -2.39 0.33 19.21
C SER A 132 -3.42 0.89 18.22
N ARG A 133 -4.71 0.68 18.52
CA ARG A 133 -5.80 1.24 17.70
C ARG A 133 -5.71 2.77 17.61
N ALA A 134 -5.27 3.45 18.67
CA ALA A 134 -5.11 4.90 18.67
C ALA A 134 -4.03 5.36 17.69
N GLU A 135 -2.87 4.70 17.68
CA GLU A 135 -1.78 5.01 16.74
C GLU A 135 -2.17 4.66 15.30
N PHE A 136 -2.91 3.56 15.09
CA PHE A 136 -3.44 3.22 13.77
C PHE A 136 -4.43 4.27 13.26
N ILE A 137 -5.36 4.74 14.10
CA ILE A 137 -6.30 5.82 13.73
C ILE A 137 -5.55 7.12 13.44
N LYS A 138 -4.53 7.45 14.25
CA LYS A 138 -3.65 8.61 14.00
C LYS A 138 -2.96 8.49 12.66
N HIS A 139 -2.47 7.30 12.30
CA HIS A 139 -1.89 7.03 10.98
C HIS A 139 -2.93 7.24 9.86
N LEU A 140 -4.14 6.71 9.97
CA LEU A 140 -5.21 6.92 8.97
C LEU A 140 -5.56 8.42 8.80
N LYS A 141 -5.65 9.16 9.91
CA LYS A 141 -5.92 10.60 9.88
C LYS A 141 -4.83 11.40 9.15
N ARG A 142 -3.58 10.92 9.12
CA ARG A 142 -2.52 11.57 8.35
C ARG A 142 -2.88 11.56 6.86
N TYR A 143 -3.39 10.46 6.31
CA TYR A 143 -3.81 10.40 4.90
C TYR A 143 -4.85 11.46 4.55
N ALA A 144 -5.82 11.71 5.44
CA ALA A 144 -6.86 12.72 5.24
C ALA A 144 -6.37 14.18 5.39
N SER A 145 -5.21 14.40 6.04
CA SER A 145 -4.67 15.73 6.30
C SER A 145 -3.78 16.23 5.16
N VAL A 146 -4.02 17.48 4.74
CA VAL A 146 -3.18 18.19 3.75
C VAL A 146 -1.93 18.81 4.41
N LYS A 147 -1.98 19.10 5.73
CA LYS A 147 -1.00 19.96 6.41
C LYS A 147 0.10 19.23 7.20
N ASN A 148 -0.07 17.98 7.63
CA ASN A 148 0.92 17.31 8.49
C ASN A 148 0.98 15.79 8.23
N GLN A 149 1.85 15.38 7.32
CA GLN A 149 2.28 13.98 7.21
C GLN A 149 3.77 13.89 7.47
N VAL A 150 4.16 13.66 8.72
CA VAL A 150 5.47 13.07 9.01
C VAL A 150 5.40 11.64 8.48
N GLN A 151 6.09 11.42 7.37
CA GLN A 151 6.20 10.15 6.66
C GLN A 151 7.24 9.29 7.39
N LEU A 152 6.78 8.26 8.09
CA LEU A 152 7.61 7.08 8.34
C LEU A 152 7.58 6.26 7.05
N ILE A 153 8.33 6.73 6.04
CA ILE A 153 8.70 5.88 4.92
C ILE A 153 9.83 5.01 5.46
N PHE A 154 9.51 3.76 5.79
CA PHE A 154 10.54 2.75 5.80
C PHE A 154 10.84 2.46 4.33
N PHE A 155 11.86 3.13 3.81
CA PHE A 155 12.58 2.60 2.66
C PHE A 155 13.21 1.32 3.16
N LEU A 156 12.84 0.21 2.55
CA LEU A 156 13.71 -0.94 2.55
C LEU A 156 14.43 -0.89 1.21
#